data_AF-X1L790-F1
#
_entry.id   AF-X1L790-F1
#
_cell.length_a   1.000
_cell.length_b   1.000
_cell.length_c   1.000
_cell.angle_alpha   90.00
_cell.angle_beta   90.00
_cell.angle_gamma   90.00
#
_symmetry.space_group_name_H-M   'P 1'
#
loop_
_entity.id
_entity.type
_entity.pdbx_description
1 polymer ?
#
loop_
_entity_poly.entity_id
_entity_poly.type
_entity_poly.pdbx_seq_one_letter_code
_entity_poly.pdbx_strand_id
1 'polypeptide(L)'
;MLCYDDAVSTEDALLVSLLKELMRRRKRLPSQLAADIDVSHTTVSRWLSGEDVPSTRSCRKLAEYSGMPLQKLLSIVGHLPKIEEEASPDWPEFREYARCKYPKELDEDLVTMIEDLIERRRKRHDPTNSQVGI
;
A
#
# COMPACT_ATOMS: atom_id res chain seq x y z
N MET A 1 3.48 -18.75 -30.28
CA MET A 1 3.29 -19.08 -28.86
C MET A 1 4.16 -18.11 -28.09
N LEU A 2 3.60 -16.96 -27.69
CA LEU A 2 4.32 -15.95 -26.93
C LEU A 2 4.24 -16.37 -25.47
N CYS A 3 5.35 -16.88 -24.92
CA CYS A 3 5.49 -17.04 -23.49
C CYS A 3 5.78 -15.65 -22.92
N TYR A 4 4.71 -14.94 -22.56
CA TYR A 4 4.80 -13.81 -21.64
C TYR A 4 4.69 -14.40 -20.24
N ASP A 5 5.72 -14.21 -19.44
CA ASP A 5 5.64 -13.76 -18.03
C ASP A 5 7.03 -13.87 -17.37
N ASP A 6 7.98 -13.07 -17.87
CA ASP A 6 9.22 -12.70 -17.18
C ASP A 6 8.94 -11.51 -16.22
N ALA A 7 7.96 -11.69 -15.33
CA ALA A 7 7.67 -10.76 -14.23
C ALA A 7 7.97 -11.40 -12.85
N VAL A 8 8.73 -12.49 -12.83
CA VAL A 8 9.23 -13.12 -11.60
C VAL A 8 10.56 -12.45 -11.23
N SER A 9 10.60 -11.66 -10.15
CA SER A 9 11.70 -11.69 -9.14
C SER A 9 11.88 -10.40 -8.30
N THR A 10 11.23 -9.28 -8.58
CA THR A 10 11.52 -8.03 -7.85
C THR A 10 10.90 -7.99 -6.45
N GLU A 11 9.70 -8.53 -6.29
CA GLU A 11 8.90 -8.52 -5.08
C GLU A 11 9.49 -9.46 -4.01
N ASP A 12 9.92 -10.66 -4.43
CA ASP A 12 10.51 -11.66 -3.55
C ASP A 12 11.82 -11.16 -2.93
N ALA A 13 12.65 -10.48 -3.73
CA ALA A 13 13.90 -9.88 -3.25
C ALA A 13 13.64 -8.78 -2.20
N LEU A 14 12.60 -7.97 -2.38
CA LEU A 14 12.20 -6.93 -1.43
C LEU A 14 11.66 -7.54 -0.13
N LEU A 15 10.86 -8.60 -0.22
CA LEU A 15 10.36 -9.32 0.94
C LEU A 15 11.50 -9.94 1.76
N VAL A 16 12.43 -10.65 1.10
CA VAL A 16 13.58 -11.28 1.76
C VAL A 16 14.43 -10.21 2.46
N SER A 17 14.67 -9.08 1.80
CA SER A 17 15.39 -7.95 2.38
C SER A 17 14.68 -7.39 3.61
N LEU A 18 13.36 -7.22 3.54
CA LEU A 18 12.54 -6.75 4.66
C LEU A 18 12.62 -7.70 5.85
N LEU A 19 12.46 -9.01 5.64
CA LEU A 19 12.51 -10.00 6.71
C LEU A 19 13.88 -10.03 7.40
N LYS A 20 14.97 -9.95 6.61
CA LYS A 20 16.33 -9.85 7.14
C LYS A 20 16.53 -8.59 7.98
N GLU A 21 16.01 -7.46 7.52
CA GLU A 21 16.09 -6.20 8.27
C GLU A 21 15.28 -6.25 9.58
N LEU A 22 14.08 -6.83 9.57
CA LEU A 22 13.26 -7.03 10.77
C LEU A 22 13.98 -7.91 11.80
N MET A 23 14.57 -9.02 11.35
CA MET A 23 15.37 -9.91 12.19
C MET A 23 16.58 -9.21 12.79
N ARG A 24 17.30 -8.40 12.00
CA ARG A 24 18.46 -7.64 12.43
C ARG A 24 18.09 -6.60 13.50
N ARG A 25 17.05 -5.79 13.25
CA ARG A 25 16.59 -4.75 14.18
C ARG A 25 16.17 -5.30 15.53
N ARG A 26 15.54 -6.47 15.55
CA ARG A 26 15.02 -7.09 16.76
C ARG A 26 15.92 -8.18 17.35
N LYS A 27 17.09 -8.43 16.75
CA LYS A 27 18.03 -9.49 17.14
C LYS A 27 17.34 -10.86 17.25
N ARG A 28 16.53 -11.20 16.24
CA ARG A 28 15.77 -12.47 16.16
C ARG A 28 16.32 -13.39 15.09
N LEU A 29 16.34 -14.69 15.38
CA LEU A 29 16.60 -15.75 14.42
C LEU A 29 15.33 -16.11 13.63
N PRO A 30 15.42 -16.76 12.45
CA PRO A 30 14.25 -17.15 11.65
C PRO A 30 13.24 -17.99 12.44
N SER A 31 13.71 -18.90 13.29
CA SER A 31 12.88 -19.74 14.16
C SER A 31 12.15 -18.95 15.24
N GLN A 32 12.80 -17.92 15.79
CA GLN A 32 12.18 -17.03 16.78
C GLN A 32 11.17 -16.11 16.11
N LEU A 33 11.49 -15.59 14.92
CA LEU A 33 10.56 -14.80 14.13
C LEU A 33 9.30 -15.62 13.83
N ALA A 34 9.46 -16.87 13.38
CA ALA A 34 8.36 -17.78 13.13
C ALA A 34 7.48 -18.00 14.38
N ALA A 35 8.09 -18.17 15.54
CA ALA A 35 7.36 -18.28 16.81
C ALA A 35 6.63 -16.98 17.17
N ASP A 36 7.28 -15.83 17.01
CA ASP A 36 6.74 -14.51 17.34
C ASP A 36 5.49 -14.15 16.50
N ILE A 37 5.44 -14.60 15.23
CA ILE A 37 4.29 -14.41 14.34
C ILE A 37 3.40 -15.65 14.20
N ASP A 38 3.59 -16.68 15.03
CA ASP A 38 2.76 -17.90 15.03
C ASP A 38 2.63 -18.53 13.63
N VAL A 39 3.77 -18.81 13.00
CA VAL A 39 3.87 -19.57 11.75
C VAL A 39 4.94 -20.64 11.87
N SER A 40 4.91 -21.64 10.99
CA SER A 40 5.92 -22.69 11.02
C SER A 40 7.30 -22.15 10.61
N HIS A 41 8.36 -22.71 11.19
CA HIS A 41 9.73 -22.39 10.81
C HIS A 41 9.98 -22.67 9.32
N THR A 42 9.44 -23.76 8.79
CA THR A 42 9.54 -24.13 7.37
C THR A 42 8.94 -23.04 6.46
N THR A 43 7.81 -22.46 6.87
CA THR A 43 7.17 -21.36 6.14
C THR A 43 8.07 -20.13 6.06
N VAL A 44 8.68 -19.70 7.18
CA VAL A 44 9.62 -18.57 7.18
C VAL A 44 10.87 -18.87 6.36
N SER A 45 11.37 -20.11 6.41
CA SER A 45 12.51 -20.53 5.60
C SER A 45 12.23 -20.39 4.10
N ARG A 46 11.04 -20.80 3.64
CA ARG A 46 10.64 -20.68 2.23
C ARG A 46 10.50 -19.23 1.79
N TRP A 47 9.98 -18.36 2.66
CA TRP A 47 9.92 -16.92 2.38
C TRP A 47 11.31 -16.31 2.27
N LEU A 48 12.26 -16.76 3.10
CA LEU A 48 13.65 -16.27 3.08
C LEU A 48 14.44 -16.77 1.86
N SER A 49 14.10 -17.93 1.31
CA SER A 49 14.69 -18.44 0.07
C SER A 49 14.00 -17.93 -1.19
N GLY A 50 12.85 -17.26 -1.06
CA GLY A 50 12.03 -16.82 -2.20
C GLY A 50 11.27 -17.96 -2.88
N GLU A 51 11.15 -19.12 -2.23
CA GLU A 51 10.38 -20.26 -2.75
C GLU A 51 8.87 -20.09 -2.58
N ASP A 52 8.45 -19.24 -1.64
CA ASP A 52 7.05 -19.04 -1.30
C ASP A 52 6.78 -17.60 -0.87
N VAL A 53 5.52 -17.19 -1.02
CA VAL A 53 5.04 -15.84 -0.77
C VAL A 53 4.06 -15.85 0.40
N PRO A 54 4.18 -14.97 1.41
CA PRO A 54 3.29 -14.95 2.55
C PRO A 54 1.86 -14.65 2.13
N SER A 55 0.91 -15.44 2.62
CA SER A 55 -0.52 -15.18 2.44
C SER A 55 -0.93 -13.84 3.06
N THR A 56 -2.09 -13.29 2.66
CA THR A 56 -2.66 -12.07 3.26
C THR A 56 -2.82 -12.15 4.78
N ARG A 57 -3.13 -13.34 5.32
CA ARG A 57 -3.19 -13.59 6.77
C ARG A 57 -1.81 -13.46 7.41
N SER A 58 -0.78 -14.05 6.81
CA SER A 58 0.60 -13.94 7.26
C SER A 58 1.12 -12.51 7.16
N CYS A 59 0.76 -11.80 6.10
CA CYS A 59 1.04 -10.37 5.92
C CYS A 59 0.45 -9.52 7.04
N ARG A 60 -0.78 -9.82 7.49
CA ARG A 60 -1.36 -9.14 8.66
C ARG A 60 -0.55 -9.36 9.93
N LYS A 61 -0.16 -10.60 10.21
CA LYS A 61 0.69 -10.91 11.38
C LYS A 61 2.04 -10.21 11.29
N LEU A 62 2.65 -10.17 10.11
CA LEU A 62 3.90 -9.44 9.86
C LEU A 62 3.73 -7.93 10.01
N ALA A 63 2.60 -7.35 9.60
CA ALA A 63 2.29 -5.93 9.76
C ALA A 63 2.14 -5.56 11.25
N GLU A 64 1.35 -6.33 12.00
CA GLU A 64 1.18 -6.20 13.45
C GLU A 64 2.52 -6.35 14.18
N TYR A 65 3.29 -7.37 13.81
CA TYR A 65 4.60 -7.60 14.40
C TYR A 65 5.56 -6.47 14.07
N SER A 66 5.71 -6.08 12.80
CA SER A 66 6.68 -5.06 12.36
C SER A 66 6.29 -3.62 12.73
N GLY A 67 5.02 -3.36 13.02
CA GLY A 67 4.47 -2.00 13.16
C GLY A 67 4.31 -1.27 11.82
N MET A 68 4.38 -1.98 10.69
CA MET A 68 4.18 -1.40 9.36
C MET A 68 2.70 -1.47 8.94
N PRO A 69 2.20 -0.51 8.15
CA PRO A 69 0.87 -0.61 7.55
C PRO A 69 0.74 -1.87 6.67
N LEU A 70 -0.34 -2.62 6.84
CA LEU A 70 -0.61 -3.84 6.06
C LEU A 70 -0.56 -3.59 4.55
N GLN A 71 -1.12 -2.47 4.08
CA GLN A 71 -1.13 -2.11 2.66
C GLN A 71 0.28 -2.05 2.06
N LYS A 72 1.23 -1.44 2.78
CA LYS A 72 2.63 -1.35 2.34
C LYS A 72 3.27 -2.73 2.23
N LEU A 73 2.97 -3.62 3.18
CA LEU A 73 3.46 -4.99 3.15
C LEU A 73 2.85 -5.79 1.97
N LEU A 74 1.54 -5.64 1.73
CA LEU A 74 0.86 -6.29 0.60
C LEU A 74 1.41 -5.82 -0.75
N SER A 75 1.77 -4.54 -0.87
CA SER A 75 2.44 -4.02 -2.07
C SER A 75 3.84 -4.58 -2.26
N ILE A 76 4.61 -4.77 -1.18
CA ILE A 76 5.96 -5.37 -1.25
C ILE A 76 5.88 -6.83 -1.69
N VAL A 77 4.86 -7.56 -1.23
CA VAL A 77 4.66 -8.99 -1.47
C VAL A 77 3.97 -9.26 -2.82
N GLY A 78 3.54 -8.22 -3.54
CA GLY A 78 2.88 -8.36 -4.85
C GLY A 78 1.38 -8.73 -4.78
N HIS A 79 0.78 -8.76 -3.58
CA HIS A 79 -0.67 -8.97 -3.42
C HIS A 79 -1.50 -7.76 -3.82
N LEU A 80 -0.88 -6.58 -3.87
CA LEU A 80 -1.53 -5.35 -4.30
C LEU A 80 -0.61 -4.69 -5.33
N PRO A 81 -1.11 -4.27 -6.51
CA PRO A 81 -0.32 -3.42 -7.38
C PRO A 81 0.19 -2.24 -6.57
N LYS A 82 1.46 -1.91 -6.75
CA LYS A 82 2.04 -0.70 -6.18
C LYS A 82 1.25 0.45 -6.79
N ILE A 83 0.26 0.96 -6.07
CA ILE A 83 -0.40 2.21 -6.42
C ILE A 83 0.68 3.24 -6.14
N GLU A 84 1.50 3.49 -7.15
CA GLU A 84 2.26 4.72 -7.20
C GLU A 84 1.21 5.80 -7.01
N GLU A 85 1.35 6.62 -5.98
CA GLU A 85 0.66 7.91 -5.90
C GLU A 85 1.21 8.86 -7.00
N GLU A 86 1.60 8.32 -8.16
CA GLU A 86 1.67 9.04 -9.41
C GLU A 86 0.23 9.44 -9.71
N ALA A 87 0.01 10.75 -9.58
CA ALA A 87 -1.15 11.54 -9.93
C ALA A 87 -2.36 10.73 -10.42
N SER A 88 -3.47 10.92 -9.71
CA SER A 88 -4.87 10.70 -10.12
C SER A 88 -5.02 10.09 -11.52
N PRO A 89 -5.79 8.99 -11.69
CA PRO A 89 -6.26 8.61 -13.02
C PRO A 89 -6.78 9.87 -13.71
N ASP A 90 -6.59 9.97 -15.03
CA ASP A 90 -6.85 11.10 -15.93
C ASP A 90 -8.33 11.54 -15.88
N TRP A 91 -8.76 11.91 -14.69
CA TRP A 91 -10.09 12.30 -14.31
C TRP A 91 -10.11 13.80 -14.51
N PRO A 92 -11.01 14.30 -15.36
CA PRO A 92 -11.16 15.74 -15.53
C PRO A 92 -11.42 16.39 -14.17
N GLU A 93 -10.97 17.63 -14.01
CA GLU A 93 -11.27 18.39 -12.81
C GLU A 93 -12.79 18.37 -12.56
N PHE A 94 -13.22 18.37 -11.29
CA PHE A 94 -14.64 18.17 -10.95
C PHE A 94 -15.54 19.11 -11.74
N ARG A 95 -15.10 20.37 -11.90
CA ARG A 95 -15.78 21.40 -12.68
C ARG A 95 -15.96 21.03 -14.16
N GLU A 96 -14.94 20.45 -14.78
CA GLU A 96 -14.99 19.99 -16.18
C GLU A 96 -15.94 18.80 -16.32
N TYR A 97 -15.87 17.84 -15.41
CA TYR A 97 -16.79 16.70 -15.38
C TYR A 97 -18.25 17.13 -15.21
N ALA A 98 -18.52 18.03 -14.27
CA ALA A 98 -19.85 18.54 -13.97
C ALA A 98 -20.46 19.27 -15.18
N ARG A 99 -19.66 20.08 -15.87
CA ARG A 99 -20.09 20.79 -17.10
C ARG A 99 -20.39 19.84 -18.24
N CYS A 100 -19.59 18.79 -18.44
CA CYS A 100 -19.83 17.80 -19.49
C CYS A 100 -21.07 16.94 -19.22
N LYS A 101 -21.29 16.53 -17.96
CA LYS A 101 -22.33 15.55 -17.61
C LYS A 101 -23.67 16.19 -17.23
N TYR A 102 -23.65 17.37 -16.62
CA TYR A 102 -24.84 18.04 -16.08
C TYR A 102 -24.96 19.52 -16.50
N PRO A 103 -24.89 19.86 -17.81
CA PRO A 103 -24.82 21.24 -18.27
C PRO A 103 -26.06 22.10 -17.95
N LYS A 104 -27.20 21.48 -17.60
CA LYS A 104 -28.49 22.16 -17.35
C LYS A 104 -29.04 21.94 -15.94
N GLU A 105 -28.43 21.04 -15.17
CA GLU A 105 -28.93 20.60 -13.86
C GLU A 105 -28.05 21.10 -12.72
N LEU A 106 -26.76 21.35 -12.99
CA LEU A 106 -25.83 21.90 -12.03
C LEU A 106 -25.53 23.35 -12.40
N ASP A 107 -25.93 24.29 -11.54
CA ASP A 107 -25.54 25.68 -11.66
C ASP A 107 -24.08 25.91 -11.20
N GLU A 108 -23.49 27.03 -11.61
CA GLU A 108 -22.08 27.36 -11.30
C GLU A 108 -21.85 27.60 -9.80
N ASP A 109 -22.89 28.00 -9.05
CA ASP A 109 -22.80 28.26 -7.61
C ASP A 109 -22.68 26.93 -6.84
N LEU A 110 -23.48 25.92 -7.21
CA LEU A 110 -23.41 24.56 -6.68
C LEU A 110 -22.11 23.87 -7.06
N VAL A 111 -21.64 24.04 -8.30
CA VAL A 111 -20.32 23.52 -8.74
C VAL A 111 -19.23 24.09 -7.84
N THR A 112 -19.23 25.40 -7.62
CA THR A 112 -18.23 26.10 -6.80
C THR A 112 -18.31 25.67 -5.34
N MET A 113 -19.52 25.52 -4.78
CA MET A 113 -19.70 25.03 -3.41
C MET A 113 -19.15 23.61 -3.24
N ILE A 114 -19.42 22.70 -4.18
CA ILE A 114 -18.95 21.32 -4.12
C ILE A 114 -17.42 21.25 -4.28
N GLU A 115 -16.85 22.02 -5.20
CA GLU A 115 -15.41 22.12 -5.42
C GLU A 115 -14.69 22.55 -4.13
N ASP A 116 -15.20 23.58 -3.47
CA ASP A 116 -14.69 24.08 -2.19
C ASP A 116 -14.86 23.04 -1.05
N LEU A 117 -15.95 22.26 -1.04
CA LEU A 117 -16.12 21.14 -0.10
C LEU A 117 -15.10 20.01 -0.33
N ILE A 118 -14.82 19.67 -1.59
CA ILE A 118 -13.80 18.69 -1.97
C ILE A 118 -12.42 19.18 -1.53
N GLU A 119 -12.09 20.44 -1.80
CA GLU A 119 -10.80 21.04 -1.45
C GLU A 119 -10.58 21.07 0.07
N ARG A 120 -11.59 21.50 0.84
CA ARG A 120 -11.53 21.46 2.31
C ARG A 120 -11.32 20.05 2.84
N ARG A 121 -11.91 19.02 2.22
CA ARG A 121 -11.69 17.62 2.62
C ARG A 121 -10.27 17.16 2.31
N ARG A 122 -9.74 17.52 1.13
CA ARG A 122 -8.35 17.22 0.76
C ARG A 122 -7.37 17.83 1.76
N LYS A 123 -7.53 19.11 2.11
CA LYS A 123 -6.70 19.81 3.12
C LYS A 123 -6.73 19.16 4.50
N ARG A 124 -7.87 18.57 4.91
CA ARG A 124 -7.97 17.82 6.17
C ARG A 124 -7.32 16.44 6.14
N HIS A 125 -7.15 15.86 4.96
CA HIS A 125 -6.65 14.50 4.78
C HIS A 125 -5.15 14.47 4.43
N ASP A 126 -4.45 15.61 4.40
CA ASP A 126 -3.01 15.62 4.24
C ASP A 126 -2.34 15.20 5.56
N PRO A 127 -1.72 14.00 5.65
CA PRO A 127 -1.12 13.51 6.89
C PRO A 127 0.17 14.28 7.26
N THR A 128 0.66 15.19 6.41
CA THR A 128 1.90 15.94 6.64
C THR A 128 1.74 17.21 7.48
N ASN A 129 0.51 17.68 7.75
CA ASN A 129 0.26 18.94 8.46
C ASN A 129 -0.04 18.78 9.98
N SER A 130 0.42 17.70 10.62
CA SER A 130 0.16 17.42 12.05
C SER A 130 1.26 17.91 13.02
N GLN A 131 2.17 18.77 12.58
CA GLN A 131 3.11 19.47 13.47
C GLN A 131 3.32 20.91 13.01
N VAL A 132 2.54 21.86 13.53
CA VAL A 132 3.00 23.07 14.25
C VAL A 132 1.78 23.65 14.95
N GLY A 133 1.79 23.63 16.29
CA GLY A 133 0.70 24.16 17.10
C GLY A 133 0.95 24.01 18.59
N ILE A 134 2.08 24.55 19.07
CA ILE A 134 2.22 25.12 20.42
C ILE A 134 3.12 26.35 20.29
#